data_AF-A0A453H3U2-F1
#
_entry.id   AF-A0A453H3U2-F1
#
_cell.length_a   1.000
_cell.length_b   1.000
_cell.length_c   1.000
_cell.angle_alpha   90.00
_cell.angle_beta   90.00
_cell.angle_gamma   90.00
#
_symmetry.space_group_name_H-M   'P 1'
#
loop_
_entity.id
_entity.type
_entity.pdbx_description
1 polymer ?
#
loop_
_entity_poly.entity_id
_entity_poly.type
_entity_poly.pdbx_seq_one_letter_code
_entity_poly.pdbx_strand_id
1 'polypeptide(L)'
;MGFIAGLLLLYMSEEDAFWLIVALLKGAVHAPMEGLYQAGLPLVQQYLFQFEKLVQEHMPKLGQHFIEEMINPSMYASQWFITVFSYSFPFPMTLRVWDVFLYEGIKVVFQVGLGLLRFCHDDLVKLPFEELLHSLRYFPDEATDPDTLFPLAFSFKVNSSLEELEKEYRKRLDGPNASSSSSKRLLPLKSKTMSRAVSQVLSISNVGKK
;
A
#
# COMPACT_ATOMS: atom_id res chain seq x y z
N MET A 1 -10.28 -6.76 0.93
CA MET A 1 -9.69 -7.63 1.99
C MET A 1 -9.73 -9.12 1.71
N GLY A 2 -10.52 -9.62 0.74
CA GLY A 2 -10.61 -11.07 0.47
C GLY A 2 -9.27 -11.76 0.22
N PHE A 3 -8.36 -11.15 -0.57
CA PHE A 3 -7.05 -11.73 -0.86
C PHE A 3 -6.15 -11.87 0.37
N ILE A 4 -6.15 -10.86 1.25
CA ILE A 4 -5.40 -10.90 2.51
C ILE A 4 -5.95 -12.00 3.42
N ALA A 5 -7.27 -12.04 3.62
CA ALA A 5 -7.89 -13.07 4.44
C ALA A 5 -7.64 -14.47 3.88
N GLY A 6 -7.81 -14.65 2.56
CA GLY A 6 -7.54 -15.91 1.88
C GLY A 6 -6.09 -16.37 2.05
N LEU A 7 -5.12 -15.47 1.90
CA LEU A 7 -3.71 -15.78 2.11
C LEU A 7 -3.44 -16.28 3.53
N LEU A 8 -3.95 -15.57 4.55
CA LEU A 8 -3.72 -15.95 5.95
C LEU A 8 -4.38 -17.30 6.29
N LEU A 9 -5.61 -17.53 5.81
CA LEU A 9 -6.34 -18.78 6.03
C LEU A 9 -5.66 -20.02 5.44
N LEU A 10 -4.69 -19.85 4.53
CA LEU A 10 -3.87 -20.98 4.04
C LEU A 10 -2.85 -21.46 5.08
N TYR A 11 -2.51 -20.65 6.10
CA TYR A 11 -1.43 -20.92 7.04
C TYR A 11 -1.86 -20.95 8.51
N MET A 12 -3.03 -20.42 8.85
CA MET A 12 -3.50 -20.36 10.24
C MET A 12 -5.01 -20.57 10.32
N SER A 13 -5.51 -20.77 11.55
CA SER A 13 -6.94 -20.93 11.80
C SER A 13 -7.72 -19.66 11.46
N GLU A 14 -9.03 -19.78 11.29
CA GLU A 14 -9.91 -18.62 11.04
C GLU A 14 -9.79 -17.56 12.15
N GLU A 15 -9.71 -17.99 13.40
CA GLU A 15 -9.56 -17.11 14.55
C GLU A 15 -8.23 -16.35 14.52
N ASP A 16 -7.13 -17.06 14.26
CA ASP A 16 -5.80 -16.45 14.17
C ASP A 16 -5.72 -15.46 12.99
N ALA A 17 -6.27 -15.83 11.83
CA ALA A 17 -6.30 -14.98 10.65
C ALA A 17 -7.11 -13.71 10.92
N PHE A 18 -8.25 -13.84 11.60
CA PHE A 18 -9.06 -12.70 12.01
C PHE A 18 -8.27 -11.76 12.93
N TRP A 19 -7.66 -12.28 14.00
CA TRP A 19 -6.93 -11.46 14.96
C TRP A 19 -5.68 -10.84 14.36
N LEU A 20 -4.98 -11.53 13.45
CA LEU A 20 -3.85 -10.95 12.73
C LEU A 20 -4.30 -9.77 11.84
N ILE A 21 -5.42 -9.89 11.12
CA ILE A 21 -5.96 -8.77 10.34
C ILE A 21 -6.33 -7.60 11.26
N VAL A 22 -6.96 -7.85 12.39
CA VAL A 22 -7.29 -6.80 13.38
C VAL A 22 -6.00 -6.13 13.88
N ALA A 23 -4.98 -6.91 14.22
CA ALA A 23 -3.68 -6.41 14.67
C ALA A 23 -2.99 -5.54 13.61
N LEU A 24 -3.03 -5.94 12.34
CA LEU A 24 -2.50 -5.14 11.23
C LEU A 24 -3.29 -3.83 11.03
N LEU A 25 -4.62 -3.89 11.04
CA LEU A 25 -5.48 -2.71 10.86
C LEU A 25 -5.34 -1.70 11.99
N LYS A 26 -5.24 -2.17 13.23
CA LYS A 26 -5.14 -1.33 14.43
C LYS A 26 -3.71 -0.94 14.81
N GLY A 27 -2.71 -1.49 14.12
CA GLY A 27 -1.31 -1.16 14.32
C GLY A 27 -0.74 -1.71 15.63
N ALA A 28 -0.93 -3.01 15.89
CA ALA A 28 -0.39 -3.66 17.07
C ALA A 28 1.14 -3.81 17.04
N VAL A 29 1.73 -3.92 15.84
CA VAL A 29 3.18 -4.08 15.62
C VAL A 29 3.74 -2.91 14.81
N HIS A 30 3.10 -2.61 13.68
CA HIS A 30 3.48 -1.53 12.76
C HIS A 30 2.44 -0.41 12.76
N ALA A 31 2.67 0.66 12.00
CA ALA A 31 1.70 1.75 11.86
C ALA A 31 0.31 1.24 11.42
N PRO A 32 -0.81 1.78 11.96
CA PRO A 32 -2.15 1.32 11.63
C PRO A 32 -2.47 1.43 10.14
N MET A 33 -2.95 0.34 9.54
CA MET A 33 -3.27 0.32 8.10
C MET A 33 -4.76 0.45 7.79
N GLU A 34 -5.62 0.71 8.79
CA GLU A 34 -7.08 0.84 8.57
C GLU A 34 -7.47 1.93 7.56
N GLY A 35 -6.66 2.98 7.43
CA GLY A 35 -6.85 4.03 6.44
C GLY A 35 -6.77 3.55 4.98
N LEU A 36 -6.28 2.33 4.72
CA LEU A 36 -6.31 1.70 3.39
C LEU A 36 -7.72 1.23 2.99
N TYR A 37 -8.63 1.07 3.96
CA TYR A 37 -9.97 0.52 3.74
C TYR A 37 -11.09 1.43 4.27
N GLN A 38 -10.73 2.59 4.83
CA GLN A 38 -11.70 3.63 5.20
C GLN A 38 -12.28 4.32 3.96
N ALA A 39 -13.48 4.90 4.12
CA ALA A 39 -14.11 5.68 3.06
C ALA A 39 -13.18 6.82 2.62
N GLY A 40 -13.02 6.97 1.30
CA GLY A 40 -12.08 7.94 0.72
C GLY A 40 -10.64 7.45 0.59
N LEU A 41 -10.31 6.26 1.14
CA LEU A 41 -9.00 5.61 1.03
C LEU A 41 -7.82 6.53 1.39
N PRO A 42 -7.88 7.26 2.53
CA PRO A 42 -6.90 8.31 2.84
C PRO A 42 -5.46 7.82 2.85
N LEU A 43 -5.22 6.60 3.34
CA LEU A 43 -3.87 6.05 3.40
C LEU A 43 -3.38 5.57 2.03
N VAL A 44 -4.29 5.11 1.15
CA VAL A 44 -3.92 4.80 -0.25
C VAL A 44 -3.48 6.06 -0.96
N GLN A 45 -4.23 7.16 -0.82
CA GLN A 45 -3.86 8.44 -1.45
C GLN A 45 -2.51 8.97 -0.95
N GLN A 46 -2.26 8.87 0.36
CA GLN A 46 -0.96 9.20 0.95
C GLN A 46 0.16 8.33 0.36
N TYR A 47 -0.02 7.02 0.31
CA TYR A 47 1.00 6.09 -0.19
C TYR A 47 1.28 6.27 -1.67
N LEU A 48 0.26 6.53 -2.50
CA LEU A 48 0.44 6.82 -3.91
C LEU A 48 1.22 8.13 -4.13
N PHE A 49 0.96 9.16 -3.31
CA PHE A 49 1.73 10.40 -3.34
C PHE A 49 3.21 10.16 -2.96
N GLN A 50 3.45 9.43 -1.87
CA GLN A 50 4.81 9.07 -1.45
C GLN A 50 5.52 8.26 -2.54
N PHE A 51 4.83 7.30 -3.15
CA PHE A 51 5.37 6.47 -4.21
C PHE A 51 5.74 7.26 -5.46
N GLU A 52 4.87 8.18 -5.90
CA GLU A 52 5.16 9.11 -7.00
C GLU A 52 6.47 9.89 -6.76
N LYS A 53 6.64 10.41 -5.54
CA LYS A 53 7.81 11.19 -5.15
C LYS A 53 9.08 10.35 -5.10
N LEU A 54 8.99 9.12 -4.58
CA LEU A 54 10.11 8.19 -4.57
C LEU A 54 10.53 7.76 -5.98
N VAL A 55 9.59 7.60 -6.91
CA VAL A 55 9.91 7.34 -8.33
C VAL A 55 10.66 8.53 -8.94
N GLN A 56 10.18 9.75 -8.71
CA GLN A 56 10.87 10.98 -9.18
C GLN A 56 12.27 11.14 -8.57
N GLU A 57 12.45 10.76 -7.30
CA GLU A 57 13.74 10.84 -6.60
C GLU A 57 14.74 9.78 -7.13
N HIS A 58 14.33 8.52 -7.20
CA HIS A 58 15.26 7.42 -7.49
C HIS A 58 15.38 7.06 -8.97
N MET A 59 14.40 7.42 -9.79
CA MET A 59 14.32 7.14 -11.23
C MET A 59 13.81 8.38 -11.98
N PRO A 60 14.54 9.51 -11.93
CA PRO A 60 14.05 10.80 -12.42
C PRO A 60 13.65 10.80 -13.90
N LYS A 61 14.34 10.01 -14.74
CA LYS A 61 13.98 9.84 -16.15
C LYS A 61 12.60 9.20 -16.32
N LEU A 62 12.34 8.10 -15.59
CA LEU A 62 11.05 7.43 -15.59
C LEU A 62 9.95 8.29 -14.96
N GLY A 63 10.27 8.98 -13.85
CA GLY A 63 9.35 9.91 -13.20
C GLY A 63 8.93 11.05 -14.13
N GLN A 64 9.86 11.61 -14.91
CA GLN A 64 9.57 12.63 -15.90
C GLN A 64 8.72 12.07 -17.06
N HIS A 65 9.06 10.88 -17.55
CA HIS A 65 8.27 10.20 -18.58
C HIS A 65 6.81 9.95 -18.13
N PHE A 66 6.62 9.54 -16.87
CA PHE A 66 5.27 9.36 -16.31
C PHE A 66 4.48 10.68 -16.27
N ILE A 67 5.13 11.81 -16.03
CA ILE A 67 4.48 13.13 -16.07
C ILE A 67 4.07 13.48 -17.51
N GLU A 68 4.96 13.25 -18.48
CA GLU A 68 4.72 13.53 -19.91
C GLU A 68 3.58 12.68 -20.47
N GLU A 69 3.55 11.40 -20.11
CA GLU A 69 2.49 10.46 -20.49
C GLU A 69 1.26 10.53 -19.58
N MET A 70 1.21 11.46 -18.62
CA MET A 70 0.07 11.65 -17.68
C MET A 70 -0.29 10.38 -16.88
N ILE A 71 0.71 9.55 -16.57
CA ILE A 71 0.57 8.34 -15.74
C ILE A 71 0.52 8.74 -14.27
N ASN A 72 -0.62 8.44 -13.63
CA ASN A 72 -0.77 8.58 -12.20
C ASN A 72 -0.60 7.21 -11.49
N PRO A 73 0.13 7.12 -10.36
CA PRO A 73 0.26 5.86 -9.62
C PRO A 73 -1.06 5.19 -9.24
N SER A 74 -2.14 5.96 -9.05
CA SER A 74 -3.48 5.38 -8.77
C SER A 74 -3.97 4.43 -9.86
N MET A 75 -3.49 4.58 -11.10
CA MET A 75 -3.86 3.77 -12.26
C MET A 75 -3.29 2.35 -12.23
N TYR A 76 -2.22 2.10 -11.46
CA TYR A 76 -1.53 0.79 -11.44
C TYR A 76 -1.13 0.30 -10.04
N ALA A 77 -0.76 1.19 -9.12
CA ALA A 77 -0.18 0.83 -7.82
C ALA A 77 -1.20 0.73 -6.66
N SER A 78 -2.44 1.23 -6.83
CA SER A 78 -3.46 1.20 -5.76
C SER A 78 -3.65 -0.20 -5.17
N GLN A 79 -3.70 -1.20 -6.05
CA GLN A 79 -3.90 -2.59 -5.65
C GLN A 79 -2.70 -3.16 -4.89
N TRP A 80 -1.48 -2.73 -5.21
CA TRP A 80 -0.26 -3.20 -4.52
C TRP A 80 -0.31 -2.87 -3.04
N PHE A 81 -0.72 -1.64 -2.69
CA PHE A 81 -0.88 -1.20 -1.31
C PHE A 81 -2.09 -1.84 -0.62
N ILE A 82 -3.24 -1.88 -1.30
CA ILE A 82 -4.49 -2.42 -0.73
C ILE A 82 -4.41 -3.92 -0.46
N THR A 83 -3.61 -4.67 -1.22
CA THR A 83 -3.52 -6.13 -1.10
C THR A 83 -2.16 -6.60 -0.60
N VAL A 84 -1.21 -5.69 -0.36
CA VAL A 84 0.19 -6.06 -0.05
C VAL A 84 0.69 -7.09 -1.06
N PHE A 85 0.48 -6.78 -2.35
CA PHE A 85 0.77 -7.65 -3.51
C PHE A 85 0.09 -9.04 -3.56
N SER A 86 -0.77 -9.42 -2.60
CA SER A 86 -1.44 -10.74 -2.59
C SER A 86 -2.38 -11.03 -3.76
N TYR A 87 -2.64 -10.03 -4.61
CA TYR A 87 -3.35 -10.20 -5.88
C TYR A 87 -2.42 -10.24 -7.10
N SER A 88 -1.29 -9.53 -7.02
CA SER A 88 -0.53 -9.12 -8.20
C SER A 88 0.58 -10.09 -8.58
N PHE A 89 1.03 -10.94 -7.65
CA PHE A 89 2.15 -11.85 -7.87
C PHE A 89 1.76 -13.32 -7.86
N PRO A 90 2.59 -14.19 -8.49
CA PRO A 90 2.56 -15.62 -8.21
C PRO A 90 2.64 -15.90 -6.71
N PHE A 91 2.02 -16.99 -6.28
CA PHE A 91 1.89 -17.33 -4.87
C PHE A 91 3.24 -17.38 -4.11
N PRO A 92 4.32 -18.00 -4.65
CA PRO A 92 5.61 -18.02 -3.96
C PRO A 92 6.18 -16.63 -3.68
N MET A 93 6.09 -15.71 -4.66
CA MET A 93 6.55 -14.35 -4.51
C MET A 93 5.70 -13.56 -3.50
N THR A 94 4.39 -13.76 -3.52
CA THR A 94 3.47 -13.19 -2.51
C THR A 94 3.93 -13.54 -1.10
N LEU A 95 4.28 -14.81 -0.83
CA LEU A 95 4.74 -15.24 0.49
C LEU A 95 6.01 -14.52 0.93
N ARG A 96 6.99 -14.37 0.02
CA ARG A 96 8.24 -13.68 0.33
C ARG A 96 8.01 -12.22 0.69
N VAL A 97 7.10 -11.54 -0.02
CA VAL A 97 6.71 -10.16 0.31
C VAL A 97 6.03 -10.10 1.67
N TRP A 98 5.17 -11.08 1.98
CA TRP A 98 4.43 -11.15 3.25
C TRP A 98 5.33 -11.46 4.45
N ASP A 99 6.31 -12.34 4.31
CA ASP A 99 7.32 -12.61 5.36
C ASP A 99 7.99 -11.30 5.79
N VAL A 100 8.44 -10.52 4.80
CA VAL A 100 9.12 -9.25 5.04
C VAL A 100 8.12 -8.21 5.54
N PHE A 101 6.90 -8.13 4.99
CA PHE A 101 5.87 -7.19 5.43
C PHE A 101 5.52 -7.37 6.91
N LEU A 102 5.37 -8.61 7.39
CA LEU A 102 5.07 -8.86 8.80
C LEU A 102 6.24 -8.43 9.71
N TYR A 103 7.47 -8.57 9.25
CA TYR A 103 8.67 -8.18 10.01
C TYR A 103 8.96 -6.67 9.96
N GLU A 104 8.84 -6.06 8.78
CA GLU A 104 9.34 -4.73 8.43
C GLU A 104 8.25 -3.68 8.26
N GLY A 105 6.99 -4.10 8.12
CA GLY A 105 5.85 -3.24 7.88
C GLY A 105 5.71 -2.81 6.41
N ILE A 106 4.92 -1.76 6.19
CA ILE A 106 4.47 -1.35 4.86
C ILE A 106 5.60 -0.90 3.92
N LYS A 107 6.78 -0.54 4.45
CA LYS A 107 7.92 -0.06 3.65
C LYS A 107 8.34 -1.04 2.55
N VAL A 108 8.16 -2.34 2.77
CA VAL A 108 8.49 -3.36 1.76
C VAL A 108 7.64 -3.19 0.50
N VAL A 109 6.39 -2.73 0.62
CA VAL A 109 5.52 -2.54 -0.55
C VAL A 109 6.06 -1.43 -1.44
N PHE A 110 6.60 -0.35 -0.85
CA PHE A 110 7.28 0.70 -1.59
C PHE A 110 8.56 0.20 -2.26
N GLN A 111 9.40 -0.52 -1.52
CA GLN A 111 10.66 -1.07 -2.02
C GLN A 111 10.41 -2.04 -3.19
N VAL A 112 9.46 -2.96 -3.06
CA VAL A 112 9.09 -3.91 -4.11
C VAL A 112 8.52 -3.19 -5.33
N GLY A 113 7.63 -2.20 -5.14
CA GLY A 113 7.12 -1.38 -6.24
C GLY A 113 8.22 -0.62 -6.99
N LEU A 114 9.18 -0.02 -6.27
CA LEU A 114 10.35 0.64 -6.87
C LEU A 114 11.26 -0.37 -7.58
N GLY A 115 11.43 -1.56 -7.01
CA GLY A 115 12.17 -2.68 -7.60
C GLY A 115 11.60 -3.10 -8.95
N LEU A 116 10.27 -3.24 -9.05
CA LEU A 116 9.58 -3.60 -10.30
C LEU A 116 9.83 -2.54 -11.38
N LEU A 117 9.64 -1.27 -11.02
CA LEU A 117 9.88 -0.16 -11.95
C LEU A 117 11.34 -0.04 -12.35
N ARG A 118 12.28 -0.34 -11.44
CA ARG A 118 13.72 -0.35 -11.74
C ARG A 118 14.07 -1.48 -12.71
N PHE A 119 13.49 -2.66 -12.51
CA PHE A 119 13.73 -3.82 -13.38
C PHE A 119 13.27 -3.54 -14.82
N CYS A 120 12.06 -2.99 -14.99
CA CYS A 120 11.48 -2.70 -16.30
C CYS A 120 11.85 -1.30 -16.85
N HIS A 121 12.74 -0.56 -16.19
CA HIS A 121 12.98 0.86 -16.45
C HIS A 121 13.25 1.16 -17.94
N ASP A 122 14.16 0.42 -18.56
CA ASP A 122 14.62 0.71 -19.92
C ASP A 122 13.56 0.47 -20.99
N ASP A 123 12.56 -0.35 -20.69
CA ASP A 123 11.41 -0.55 -21.57
C ASP A 123 10.35 0.52 -21.30
N LEU A 124 9.99 0.74 -20.04
CA LEU A 124 8.93 1.68 -19.64
C LEU A 124 9.18 3.12 -20.13
N VAL A 125 10.43 3.60 -20.15
CA VAL A 125 10.77 4.97 -20.57
C VAL A 125 10.50 5.23 -22.07
N LYS A 126 10.32 4.17 -22.87
CA LYS A 126 10.12 4.30 -24.33
C LYS A 126 8.65 4.18 -24.74
N LEU A 127 7.79 3.71 -23.85
CA LEU A 127 6.43 3.33 -24.18
C LEU A 127 5.48 4.54 -24.09
N PRO A 128 4.56 4.71 -25.06
CA PRO A 128 3.47 5.69 -24.94
C PRO A 128 2.42 5.22 -23.93
N PHE A 129 1.55 6.14 -23.49
CA PHE A 129 0.55 5.94 -22.44
C PHE A 129 -0.13 4.56 -22.40
N GLU A 130 -0.71 4.08 -23.51
CA GLU A 130 -1.47 2.83 -23.52
C GLU A 130 -0.59 1.60 -23.26
N GLU A 131 0.54 1.49 -23.95
CA GLU A 131 1.51 0.39 -23.81
C GLU A 131 2.20 0.44 -22.45
N LEU A 132 2.50 1.65 -21.98
CA LEU A 132 3.06 1.89 -20.67
C LEU A 132 2.11 1.43 -19.56
N LEU A 133 0.84 1.82 -19.63
CA LEU A 133 -0.16 1.42 -18.65
C LEU A 133 -0.44 -0.09 -18.69
N HIS A 134 -0.38 -0.71 -19.87
CA HIS A 134 -0.45 -2.17 -20.00
C HIS A 134 0.73 -2.84 -19.27
N SER A 135 1.97 -2.39 -19.54
CA SER A 135 3.19 -2.95 -18.95
C SER A 135 3.23 -2.78 -17.43
N LEU A 136 2.70 -1.67 -16.90
CA LEU A 136 2.60 -1.42 -15.46
C LEU A 136 1.57 -2.30 -14.73
N ARG A 137 0.64 -2.92 -15.47
CA ARG A 137 -0.34 -3.87 -14.91
C ARG A 137 0.12 -5.33 -15.02
N TYR A 138 0.93 -5.62 -16.03
CA TYR A 138 1.38 -6.98 -16.35
C TYR A 138 2.90 -6.98 -16.49
N PHE A 139 3.59 -7.17 -15.36
CA PHE A 139 5.04 -7.33 -15.35
C PHE A 139 5.44 -8.68 -15.93
N PRO A 140 6.63 -8.77 -16.58
CA PRO A 140 7.17 -10.04 -17.02
C PRO A 140 7.47 -10.95 -15.82
N ASP A 141 7.42 -12.27 -16.03
CA ASP A 141 7.60 -13.26 -14.96
C ASP A 141 8.96 -13.10 -14.27
N GLU A 142 10.01 -12.75 -15.00
CA GLU A 142 11.35 -12.50 -14.49
C GLU A 142 11.39 -11.33 -13.48
N ALA A 143 10.53 -10.33 -13.65
CA ALA A 143 10.43 -9.21 -12.70
C ALA A 143 9.73 -9.62 -11.39
N THR A 144 9.05 -10.77 -11.38
CA THR A 144 8.34 -11.31 -10.20
C THR A 144 9.10 -12.42 -9.49
N ASP A 145 10.31 -12.75 -9.96
CA ASP A 145 11.21 -13.68 -9.31
C ASP A 145 11.79 -13.06 -8.01
N PRO A 146 11.65 -13.71 -6.84
CA PRO A 146 12.13 -13.15 -5.57
C PRO A 146 13.66 -12.91 -5.55
N ASP A 147 14.44 -13.83 -6.11
CA ASP A 147 15.90 -13.79 -6.09
C ASP A 147 16.45 -12.63 -6.94
N THR A 148 15.68 -12.24 -7.96
CA THR A 148 15.99 -11.09 -8.83
C THR A 148 15.44 -9.78 -8.26
N LEU A 149 14.19 -9.78 -7.78
CA LEU A 149 13.51 -8.55 -7.38
C LEU A 149 13.96 -8.02 -6.01
N PHE A 150 14.19 -8.88 -5.03
CA PHE A 150 14.49 -8.43 -3.66
C PHE A 150 15.82 -7.68 -3.54
N PRO A 151 16.92 -8.09 -4.20
CA PRO A 151 18.15 -7.30 -4.22
C PRO A 151 17.94 -5.89 -4.76
N LEU A 152 17.13 -5.74 -5.82
CA LEU A 152 16.76 -4.43 -6.37
C LEU A 152 15.89 -3.64 -5.39
N ALA A 153 14.85 -4.25 -4.84
CA ALA A 153 13.92 -3.63 -3.91
C ALA A 153 14.64 -3.09 -2.65
N PHE A 154 15.50 -3.91 -2.04
CA PHE A 154 16.21 -3.52 -0.81
C PHE A 154 17.38 -2.57 -1.03
N SER A 155 17.78 -2.33 -2.28
CA SER A 155 18.73 -1.26 -2.61
C SER A 155 18.16 0.15 -2.33
N PHE A 156 16.82 0.28 -2.32
CA PHE A 156 16.14 1.54 -2.02
C PHE A 156 16.02 1.77 -0.51
N LYS A 157 16.68 2.82 -0.02
CA LYS A 157 16.60 3.28 1.37
C LYS A 157 15.46 4.29 1.51
N VAL A 158 14.26 3.82 1.86
CA VAL A 158 13.04 4.66 1.83
C VAL A 158 12.60 5.22 3.19
N ASN A 159 13.15 4.76 4.32
CA ASN A 159 12.60 5.06 5.65
C ASN A 159 12.48 6.57 5.95
N SER A 160 13.58 7.32 5.82
CA SER A 160 13.58 8.76 6.09
C SER A 160 12.69 9.51 5.10
N SER A 161 12.77 9.17 3.81
CA SER A 161 11.98 9.80 2.76
C SER A 161 10.48 9.57 2.99
N LEU A 162 10.06 8.38 3.43
CA LEU A 162 8.65 8.10 3.73
C LEU A 162 8.11 9.00 4.85
N GLU A 163 8.84 9.15 5.96
CA GLU A 163 8.42 10.03 7.06
C GLU A 163 8.34 11.51 6.63
N GLU A 164 9.30 11.97 5.84
CA GLU A 164 9.31 13.34 5.30
C GLU A 164 8.15 13.59 4.35
N LEU A 165 7.91 12.66 3.42
CA LEU A 165 6.83 12.75 2.44
C LEU A 165 5.44 12.61 3.08
N GLU A 166 5.30 11.85 4.17
CA GLU A 166 4.08 11.82 4.96
C GLU A 166 3.78 13.19 5.59
N LYS A 167 4.78 13.82 6.20
CA LYS A 167 4.64 15.18 6.76
C LYS A 167 4.30 16.20 5.68
N GLU A 168 4.92 16.07 4.51
CA GLU A 168 4.59 16.92 3.35
C GLU A 168 3.14 16.72 2.90
N TYR A 169 2.69 15.47 2.76
CA TYR A 169 1.32 15.15 2.37
C TYR A 169 0.29 15.73 3.36
N ARG A 170 0.55 15.60 4.66
CA ARG A 170 -0.30 16.17 5.72
C ARG A 170 -0.43 17.68 5.59
N LYS A 171 0.69 18.40 5.42
CA LYS A 171 0.71 19.86 5.24
C LYS A 171 -0.09 20.31 4.01
N ARG A 172 -0.11 19.52 2.93
CA ARG A 172 -0.91 19.82 1.73
C ARG A 172 -2.42 19.72 1.99
N LEU A 173 -2.84 18.78 2.84
CA LEU A 173 -4.24 18.63 3.23
C LEU A 173 -4.72 19.76 4.17
N ASP A 174 -3.83 20.29 5.01
CA ASP A 174 -4.15 21.36 5.96
C ASP A 174 -4.00 22.78 5.38
N GLY A 175 -3.43 22.92 4.17
CA GLY A 175 -3.18 24.19 3.51
C GLY A 175 -4.43 24.88 2.92
N PRO A 176 -4.38 26.20 2.65
CA PRO A 176 -5.52 26.98 2.17
C PRO A 176 -6.12 26.51 0.82
N ASN A 177 -5.37 25.71 0.04
CA ASN A 177 -5.83 25.11 -1.22
C ASN A 177 -6.70 23.84 -1.04
N ALA A 178 -6.93 23.35 0.19
CA ALA A 178 -7.69 22.13 0.45
C ALA A 178 -9.20 22.24 0.12
N SER A 179 -9.73 23.46 -0.05
CA SER A 179 -11.15 23.71 -0.26
C SER A 179 -11.63 23.62 -1.72
N SER A 180 -10.72 23.52 -2.70
CA SER A 180 -11.08 23.60 -4.12
C SER A 180 -11.21 22.25 -4.86
N SER A 181 -10.67 21.13 -4.36
CA SER A 181 -10.73 19.84 -5.08
C SER A 181 -11.69 18.78 -4.49
N SER A 182 -12.21 18.94 -3.27
CA SER A 182 -12.97 17.88 -2.57
C SER A 182 -14.44 18.19 -2.26
N SER A 183 -14.93 19.40 -2.57
CA SER A 183 -16.28 19.84 -2.17
C SER A 183 -17.45 19.26 -3.00
N LYS A 184 -17.23 18.22 -3.83
CA LYS A 184 -18.32 17.49 -4.50
C LYS A 184 -18.10 15.97 -4.50
N ARG A 185 -18.06 15.33 -3.32
CA ARG A 185 -18.69 14.01 -3.13
C ARG A 185 -18.72 13.59 -1.66
N LEU A 186 -19.97 13.42 -1.20
CA LEU A 186 -20.44 12.59 -0.09
C LEU A 186 -20.15 13.11 1.33
N LEU A 187 -21.21 13.68 1.91
CA LEU A 187 -21.38 14.01 3.32
C LEU A 187 -21.06 12.79 4.22
N PRO A 188 -20.47 12.99 5.41
CA PRO A 188 -20.27 11.92 6.36
C PRO A 188 -21.61 11.53 7.00
N LEU A 189 -22.08 10.31 6.69
CA LEU A 189 -23.03 9.62 7.56
C LEU A 189 -22.33 9.38 8.91
N LYS A 190 -22.75 10.12 9.94
CA LYS A 190 -22.35 9.89 11.33
C LYS A 190 -22.71 8.45 11.74
N SER A 191 -21.77 7.52 11.62
CA SER A 191 -21.92 6.18 12.20
C SER A 191 -21.62 6.26 13.69
N LYS A 192 -22.68 6.41 14.48
CA LYS A 192 -22.65 6.29 15.95
C LYS A 192 -22.59 4.83 16.42
N THR A 193 -22.22 3.89 15.55
CA THR A 193 -22.46 2.45 15.81
C THR A 193 -21.19 1.65 16.11
N MET A 194 -19.99 2.16 15.85
CA MET A 194 -18.76 1.36 16.04
C MET A 194 -18.11 1.47 17.44
N SER A 195 -18.54 2.40 18.31
CA SER A 195 -18.04 2.47 19.70
C SER A 195 -18.65 1.44 20.63
N ARG A 196 -19.81 0.84 20.29
CA ARG A 196 -20.45 -0.16 21.16
C ARG A 196 -19.81 -1.54 21.05
N ALA A 197 -19.34 -1.94 19.86
CA ALA A 197 -18.74 -3.26 19.67
C ALA A 197 -17.41 -3.41 20.43
N VAL A 198 -16.56 -2.38 20.43
CA VAL A 198 -15.26 -2.41 21.13
C VAL A 198 -15.45 -2.40 22.65
N SER A 199 -16.38 -1.61 23.18
CA SER A 199 -16.70 -1.62 24.62
C SER A 199 -17.35 -2.93 25.07
N GLN A 200 -18.13 -3.59 24.21
CA GLN A 200 -18.81 -4.83 24.56
C GLN A 200 -17.84 -6.03 24.58
N VAL A 201 -16.85 -6.08 23.68
CA VAL A 201 -15.78 -7.09 23.71
C VAL A 201 -14.86 -6.92 24.93
N LEU A 202 -14.52 -5.68 25.32
CA LEU A 202 -13.73 -5.43 26.53
C LEU A 202 -14.49 -5.78 27.83
N SER A 203 -15.82 -5.69 27.83
CA SER A 203 -16.64 -6.06 28.99
C SER A 203 -16.74 -7.57 29.21
N ILE A 204 -16.62 -8.38 28.15
CA ILE A 204 -16.72 -9.85 28.22
C ILE A 204 -15.41 -10.48 28.73
N SER A 205 -14.26 -9.86 28.47
CA SER A 205 -12.95 -10.36 28.94
C SER A 205 -12.75 -10.23 30.46
N ASN A 206 -13.51 -9.37 31.14
CA ASN A 206 -13.40 -9.15 32.59
C ASN A 206 -14.34 -9.99 33.47
N VAL A 207 -15.18 -10.87 32.89
CA VAL A 207 -16.12 -11.71 33.67
C VAL A 207 -15.53 -13.08 34.03
N GLY A 208 -14.36 -13.44 33.50
CA GLY A 208 -13.71 -14.74 33.74
C GLY A 208 -12.69 -14.81 34.89
N LYS A 209 -12.50 -13.75 35.68
CA LYS A 209 -11.61 -13.76 36.86
C LYS A 209 -12.39 -13.37 38.12
N LYS A 210 -13.18 -14.29 38.65
CA LYS A 210 -13.49 -14.40 40.08
C LYS A 210 -13.86 -15.84 40.41
#